data_AF-A0A4Q2RVR7-F1
#
_entry.id   AF-A0A4Q2RVR7-F1
#
_cell.length_a   1.000
_cell.length_b   1.000
_cell.length_c   1.000
_cell.angle_alpha   90.00
_cell.angle_beta   90.00
_cell.angle_gamma   90.00
#
_symmetry.space_group_name_H-M   'P 1'
#
loop_
_entity.id
_entity.type
_entity.pdbx_description
1 polymer ?
#
loop_
_entity_poly.entity_id
_entity_poly.type
_entity_poly.pdbx_seq_one_letter_code
_entity_poly.pdbx_strand_id
1 'polypeptide(L)'
;MRVRARRRTGRVEPVTTDSPLRSRLRRALLEARRARDAETVSTLRTALAALENAEAVPAEATAGALEDAPIGVGATEAPRRVLSDADEVAVLDAEIASLREAGRAYACSVPERAAAARQAAGRLSRLRDEQD
;
A
#
# COMPACT_ATOMS: atom_id res chain seq x y z
N MET A 1 -17.14 -19.32 46.94
CA MET A 1 -16.03 -18.49 46.41
C MET A 1 -16.12 -18.50 44.88
N ARG A 2 -16.60 -17.43 44.24
CA ARG A 2 -16.83 -17.36 42.77
C ARG A 2 -15.73 -16.51 42.14
N VAL A 3 -14.76 -17.14 41.48
CA VAL A 3 -13.74 -16.42 40.70
C VAL A 3 -14.40 -15.98 39.40
N ARG A 4 -14.62 -14.67 39.29
CA ARG A 4 -15.21 -14.03 38.11
C ARG A 4 -14.24 -14.15 36.93
N ALA A 5 -14.65 -14.93 35.92
CA ALA A 5 -14.04 -14.92 34.61
C ALA A 5 -14.04 -13.48 34.08
N ARG A 6 -12.84 -12.91 33.88
CA ARG A 6 -12.67 -11.68 33.12
C ARG A 6 -13.06 -11.99 31.68
N ARG A 7 -14.27 -11.60 31.30
CA ARG A 7 -14.67 -11.55 29.89
C ARG A 7 -13.72 -10.54 29.22
N ARG A 8 -12.82 -11.03 28.38
CA ARG A 8 -12.25 -10.20 27.30
C ARG A 8 -13.43 -9.87 26.40
N THR A 9 -14.05 -8.71 26.61
CA THR A 9 -14.91 -8.09 25.63
C THR A 9 -14.04 -7.83 24.41
N GLY A 10 -14.13 -8.72 23.42
CA GLY A 10 -13.69 -8.43 22.08
C GLY A 10 -14.51 -7.24 21.60
N ARG A 11 -13.91 -6.05 21.68
CA ARG A 11 -14.39 -4.92 20.90
C ARG A 11 -14.15 -5.32 19.47
N VAL A 12 -15.22 -5.65 18.76
CA VAL A 12 -15.21 -5.72 17.31
C VAL A 12 -15.03 -4.26 16.88
N GLU A 13 -13.77 -3.84 16.71
CA GLU A 13 -13.48 -2.59 16.02
C GLU A 13 -14.23 -2.68 14.67
N PRO A 14 -14.99 -1.64 14.28
CA PRO A 14 -15.66 -1.68 13.00
C PRO A 14 -14.61 -1.94 11.92
N VAL A 15 -14.83 -2.97 11.10
CA VAL A 15 -14.02 -3.24 9.90
C VAL A 15 -14.26 -2.07 8.95
N THR A 16 -13.51 -1.00 9.12
CA THR A 16 -13.52 0.16 8.24
C THR A 16 -12.36 0.02 7.28
N THR A 17 -12.67 -0.14 6.00
CA THR A 17 -11.76 -0.04 4.84
C THR A 17 -11.11 1.35 4.69
N ASP A 18 -11.17 2.19 5.72
CA ASP A 18 -10.72 3.57 5.77
C ASP A 18 -9.92 3.80 7.05
N SER A 19 -8.71 3.26 7.08
CA SER A 19 -7.69 3.58 8.08
C SER A 19 -7.28 5.06 7.96
N PRO A 20 -6.66 5.65 9.00
CA PRO A 20 -6.11 7.00 8.92
C PRO A 20 -5.13 7.21 7.76
N LEU A 21 -4.37 6.17 7.39
CA LEU A 21 -3.47 6.23 6.23
C LEU A 21 -4.24 6.28 4.90
N ARG A 22 -5.23 5.41 4.72
CA ARG A 22 -6.08 5.39 3.52
C ARG A 22 -6.85 6.70 3.35
N SER A 23 -7.40 7.26 4.43
CA SER A 23 -8.09 8.55 4.39
C SER A 23 -7.15 9.67 3.94
N ARG A 24 -5.91 9.72 4.45
CA ARG A 24 -4.88 10.69 4.02
C ARG A 24 -4.53 10.55 2.55
N LEU A 25 -4.26 9.33 2.08
CA LEU A 25 -3.95 9.07 0.66
C LEU A 25 -5.11 9.45 -0.26
N ARG A 26 -6.35 9.15 0.12
CA ARG A 26 -7.57 9.51 -0.63
C ARG A 26 -7.78 11.03 -0.66
N ARG A 27 -7.56 11.72 0.46
CA ARG A 27 -7.59 13.19 0.54
C ARG A 27 -6.55 13.80 -0.39
N ALA A 28 -5.30 13.34 -0.32
CA ALA A 28 -4.22 13.80 -1.19
C ALA A 28 -4.55 13.55 -2.68
N LEU A 29 -5.21 12.43 -3.01
CA LEU A 29 -5.61 12.11 -4.38
C LEU A 29 -6.67 13.10 -4.89
N LEU A 30 -7.62 13.48 -4.04
CA LEU A 30 -8.62 14.49 -4.39
C LEU A 30 -7.96 15.84 -4.67
N GLU A 31 -7.04 16.28 -3.81
CA GLU A 31 -6.30 17.53 -4.01
C GLU A 31 -5.44 17.51 -5.27
N ALA A 32 -4.73 16.41 -5.55
CA ALA A 32 -3.94 16.25 -6.77
C ALA A 32 -4.81 16.32 -8.04
N ARG A 33 -6.00 15.72 -8.02
CA ARG A 33 -6.97 15.83 -9.13
C ARG A 33 -7.43 17.27 -9.35
N ARG A 34 -7.71 18.01 -8.27
CA ARG A 34 -8.09 19.43 -8.34
C ARG A 34 -6.97 20.28 -8.92
N ALA A 35 -5.73 20.01 -8.52
CA ALA A 35 -4.53 20.66 -9.05
C ALA A 35 -4.14 20.21 -10.47
N ARG A 36 -4.84 19.22 -11.05
CA ARG A 36 -4.50 18.59 -12.35
C ARG A 36 -3.08 18.01 -12.40
N ASP A 37 -2.58 17.55 -11.26
CA ASP A 37 -1.27 16.92 -11.13
C ASP A 37 -1.38 15.42 -11.46
N ALA A 38 -1.24 15.10 -12.75
CA ALA A 38 -1.38 13.73 -13.25
C ALA A 38 -0.34 12.75 -12.65
N GLU A 39 0.87 13.23 -12.39
CA GLU A 39 1.95 12.41 -11.84
C GLU A 39 1.64 12.01 -10.39
N THR A 40 1.20 12.97 -9.57
CA THR A 40 0.75 12.70 -8.21
C THR A 40 -0.47 11.80 -8.19
N VAL A 41 -1.44 12.03 -9.07
CA VAL A 41 -2.62 11.17 -9.19
C VAL A 41 -2.23 9.73 -9.49
N SER A 42 -1.31 9.51 -10.44
CA SER A 42 -0.84 8.16 -10.77
C SER A 42 -0.14 7.51 -9.57
N THR A 43 0.76 8.24 -8.90
CA THR A 43 1.49 7.74 -7.73
C THR A 43 0.54 7.30 -6.60
N LEU A 44 -0.44 8.14 -6.26
CA LEU A 44 -1.37 7.87 -5.16
C LEU A 44 -2.33 6.73 -5.48
N ARG A 45 -2.74 6.58 -6.74
CA ARG A 45 -3.57 5.44 -7.18
C ARG A 45 -2.79 4.13 -7.08
N THR A 46 -1.53 4.12 -7.50
CA THR A 46 -0.67 2.93 -7.36
C THR A 46 -0.50 2.55 -5.89
N ALA A 47 -0.23 3.51 -5.00
CA ALA A 47 -0.09 3.24 -3.57
C ALA A 47 -1.39 2.69 -2.94
N LEU A 48 -2.56 3.25 -3.28
CA LEU A 48 -3.85 2.73 -2.82
C LEU A 48 -4.11 1.32 -3.34
N ALA A 49 -3.80 1.05 -4.62
CA ALA A 49 -3.93 -0.29 -5.20
C ALA A 49 -2.99 -1.30 -4.53
N ALA A 50 -1.78 -0.90 -4.14
CA ALA A 50 -0.86 -1.77 -3.39
C ALA A 50 -1.44 -2.19 -2.02
N LEU A 51 -2.10 -1.26 -1.32
CA LEU A 51 -2.80 -1.55 -0.07
C LEU A 51 -3.99 -2.50 -0.27
N GLU A 52 -4.79 -2.26 -1.33
CA GLU A 52 -5.92 -3.13 -1.70
C GLU A 52 -5.44 -4.54 -2.09
N ASN A 53 -4.33 -4.64 -2.84
CA ASN A 53 -3.72 -5.92 -3.22
C ASN A 53 -3.19 -6.69 -2.01
N ALA A 54 -2.63 -5.99 -1.01
CA ALA A 54 -2.14 -6.60 0.22
C ALA A 54 -3.27 -7.15 1.11
N GLU A 55 -4.50 -6.65 0.98
CA GLU A 55 -5.70 -7.25 1.60
C GLU A 55 -6.18 -8.50 0.83
N ALA A 56 -5.85 -8.59 -0.47
CA ALA A 56 -6.40 -9.57 -1.40
C ALA A 56 -5.61 -10.89 -1.49
N VAL A 57 -4.28 -10.90 -1.36
CA VAL A 57 -3.44 -12.11 -1.61
C VAL A 57 -2.19 -12.12 -0.70
N PRO A 58 -1.69 -13.28 -0.22
CA PRO A 58 -0.37 -13.36 0.45
C PRO A 58 0.73 -12.90 -0.51
N ALA A 59 1.62 -12.03 -0.02
CA ALA A 59 2.69 -11.42 -0.80
C ALA A 59 3.79 -12.43 -1.18
N GLU A 60 3.53 -13.21 -2.23
CA GLU A 60 4.57 -13.93 -2.96
C GLU A 60 4.32 -13.82 -4.46
N ALA A 61 4.59 -12.62 -4.97
CA ALA A 61 4.92 -12.42 -6.36
C ALA A 61 6.24 -11.64 -6.39
N THR A 62 7.31 -12.31 -6.02
CA THR A 62 8.67 -11.86 -6.27
C THR A 62 8.80 -11.63 -7.77
N ALA A 63 9.13 -10.40 -8.17
CA ALA A 63 9.35 -10.02 -9.55
C ALA A 63 10.45 -10.89 -10.18
N GLY A 64 10.06 -11.90 -10.95
CA GLY A 64 10.97 -12.73 -11.74
C GLY A 64 10.32 -14.05 -12.16
N ALA A 65 10.30 -14.31 -13.46
CA ALA A 65 9.81 -15.52 -14.16
C ALA A 65 8.30 -15.56 -14.46
N LEU A 66 7.92 -15.00 -15.61
CA LEU A 66 6.64 -15.22 -16.29
C LEU A 66 6.70 -16.45 -17.24
N GLU A 67 7.56 -17.43 -16.96
CA GLU A 67 7.96 -18.47 -17.92
C GLU A 67 7.60 -19.90 -17.46
N ASP A 68 6.82 -20.09 -16.39
CA ASP A 68 6.32 -21.44 -16.05
C ASP A 68 4.93 -21.39 -15.41
N ALA A 69 3.91 -21.29 -16.26
CA ALA A 69 2.51 -21.41 -15.83
C ALA A 69 1.91 -22.69 -16.44
N PRO A 70 1.84 -23.81 -15.69
CA PRO A 70 0.88 -24.85 -16.00
C PRO A 70 -0.52 -24.35 -15.64
N ILE A 71 -1.41 -24.41 -16.63
CA ILE A 71 -2.84 -24.08 -16.53
C ILE A 71 -3.49 -24.95 -15.44
N GLY A 72 -4.02 -24.29 -14.40
CA GLY A 72 -4.64 -24.94 -13.25
C GLY A 72 -5.89 -24.19 -12.79
N VAL A 73 -7.02 -24.86 -12.92
CA VAL A 73 -8.38 -24.44 -12.59
C VAL A 73 -8.56 -24.13 -11.10
N GLY A 74 -9.23 -23.01 -10.79
CA GLY A 74 -9.93 -22.80 -9.50
C GLY A 74 -9.06 -22.63 -8.26
N ALA A 75 -8.43 -21.47 -8.09
CA ALA A 75 -7.75 -21.12 -6.84
C ALA A 75 -8.48 -19.96 -6.13
N THR A 76 -9.41 -20.38 -5.27
CA THR A 76 -9.68 -19.81 -3.94
C THR A 76 -9.96 -18.31 -3.84
N GLU A 77 -11.24 -17.99 -3.63
CA GLU A 77 -11.67 -16.84 -2.82
C GLU A 77 -10.97 -16.96 -1.45
N ALA A 78 -9.75 -16.41 -1.36
CA ALA A 78 -8.98 -16.38 -0.14
C ALA A 78 -9.62 -15.37 0.82
N PRO A 79 -9.73 -15.67 2.12
CA PRO A 79 -10.31 -14.75 3.09
C PRO A 79 -9.51 -13.45 3.10
N ARG A 80 -10.17 -12.33 2.77
CA ARG A 80 -9.61 -10.98 2.81
C ARG A 80 -8.91 -10.76 4.15
N ARG A 81 -7.59 -10.55 4.14
CA ARG A 81 -6.85 -10.25 5.36
C ARG A 81 -7.15 -8.80 5.72
N VAL A 82 -7.71 -8.58 6.90
CA VAL A 82 -7.81 -7.23 7.46
C VAL A 82 -6.39 -6.80 7.83
N LEU A 83 -5.84 -5.82 7.10
CA LEU A 83 -4.56 -5.21 7.44
C LEU A 83 -4.75 -4.37 8.71
N SER A 84 -3.83 -4.50 9.66
CA SER A 84 -3.73 -3.52 10.75
C SER A 84 -3.14 -2.21 10.21
N ASP A 85 -3.34 -1.10 10.93
CA ASP A 85 -2.69 0.18 10.59
C ASP A 85 -1.17 0.05 10.41
N ALA A 86 -0.53 -0.80 11.24
CA ALA A 86 0.89 -1.09 11.14
C ALA A 86 1.25 -1.89 9.87
N ASP A 87 0.41 -2.84 9.47
CA ASP A 87 0.60 -3.58 8.23
C ASP A 87 0.46 -2.67 7.00
N GLU A 88 -0.49 -1.73 7.02
CA GLU A 88 -0.64 -0.77 5.92
C GLU A 88 0.55 0.18 5.81
N VAL A 89 1.09 0.64 6.93
CA VAL A 89 2.33 1.43 6.95
C VAL A 89 3.49 0.61 6.39
N ALA A 90 3.61 -0.67 6.76
CA ALA A 90 4.65 -1.55 6.25
C ALA A 90 4.55 -1.78 4.72
N VAL A 91 3.33 -1.94 4.19
CA VAL A 91 3.10 -2.02 2.74
C VAL A 91 3.51 -0.72 2.05
N LEU A 92 3.14 0.44 2.61
CA LEU A 92 3.52 1.73 2.03
C LEU A 92 5.05 1.97 2.10
N ASP A 93 5.71 1.52 3.17
CA ASP A 93 7.16 1.57 3.29
C ASP A 93 7.88 0.71 2.24
N ALA A 94 7.34 -0.48 1.93
CA ALA A 94 7.84 -1.33 0.86
C ALA A 94 7.69 -0.67 -0.52
N GLU A 95 6.57 0.02 -0.77
CA GLU A 95 6.35 0.78 -1.99
C GLU A 95 7.33 1.96 -2.12
N ILE A 96 7.54 2.73 -1.03
CA ILE A 96 8.53 3.81 -0.98
C ILE A 96 9.95 3.28 -1.25
N ALA A 97 10.30 2.13 -0.67
CA ALA A 97 11.60 1.51 -0.89
C ALA A 97 11.78 1.09 -2.36
N SER A 98 10.75 0.51 -2.97
CA SER A 98 10.74 0.11 -4.38
C SER A 98 10.92 1.30 -5.32
N LEU A 99 10.23 2.42 -5.06
CA LEU A 99 10.41 3.66 -5.82
C LEU A 99 11.83 4.24 -5.68
N ARG A 100 12.41 4.17 -4.48
CA ARG A 100 13.80 4.61 -4.25
C ARG A 100 14.80 3.73 -5.03
N GLU A 101 14.58 2.42 -5.06
CA GLU A 101 15.39 1.49 -5.86
C GLU A 101 15.25 1.78 -7.36
N ALA A 102 14.02 1.93 -7.86
CA ALA A 102 13.79 2.33 -9.25
C ALA A 102 14.52 3.66 -9.59
N GLY A 103 14.48 4.63 -8.67
CA GLY A 103 15.21 5.89 -8.83
C GLY A 103 16.74 5.73 -8.87
N ARG A 104 17.31 4.71 -8.23
CA ARG A 104 18.73 4.35 -8.36
C ARG A 104 19.00 3.64 -9.69
N ALA A 105 18.18 2.65 -10.03
CA ALA A 105 18.32 1.87 -11.25
C ALA A 105 18.25 2.73 -12.54
N TYR A 106 17.35 3.73 -12.57
CA TYR A 106 17.21 4.63 -13.71
C TYR A 106 18.25 5.76 -13.75
N ALA A 107 19.04 5.97 -12.70
CA ALA A 107 19.88 7.17 -12.56
C ALA A 107 20.86 7.37 -13.72
N CYS A 108 21.40 6.28 -14.27
CA CYS A 108 22.40 6.30 -15.33
C CYS A 108 21.81 6.10 -16.75
N SER A 109 20.54 5.71 -16.86
CA SER A 109 19.92 5.34 -18.14
C SER A 109 18.80 6.30 -18.55
N VAL A 110 17.96 6.72 -17.61
CA VAL A 110 16.74 7.49 -17.88
C VAL A 110 16.53 8.51 -16.74
N PRO A 111 17.29 9.62 -16.72
CA PRO A 111 17.36 10.54 -15.58
C PRO A 111 16.01 11.18 -15.22
N GLU A 112 15.12 11.38 -16.19
CA GLU A 112 13.76 11.86 -15.98
C GLU A 112 12.90 10.85 -15.22
N ARG A 113 13.02 9.55 -15.54
CA ARG A 113 12.34 8.49 -14.78
C ARG A 113 12.93 8.33 -13.39
N ALA A 114 14.25 8.51 -13.25
CA ALA A 114 14.90 8.53 -11.95
C ALA A 114 14.38 9.68 -11.08
N ALA A 115 14.23 10.88 -11.65
CA ALA A 115 13.67 12.04 -10.97
C ALA A 115 12.20 11.82 -10.58
N ALA A 116 11.36 11.30 -11.48
CA ALA A 116 9.96 10.98 -11.20
C ALA A 116 9.83 9.96 -10.04
N ALA A 117 10.61 8.87 -10.07
CA ALA A 117 10.60 7.86 -9.02
C ALA A 117 11.00 8.43 -7.64
N ARG A 118 12.01 9.31 -7.59
CA ARG A 118 12.43 9.99 -6.34
C ARG A 118 11.37 10.96 -5.84
N GLN A 119 10.73 11.72 -6.73
CA GLN A 119 9.64 12.62 -6.37
C GLN A 119 8.44 11.86 -5.82
N ALA A 120 8.05 10.75 -6.46
CA ALA A 120 7.01 9.86 -5.98
C ALA A 120 7.32 9.31 -4.58
N ALA A 121 8.53 8.77 -4.36
CA ALA A 121 8.96 8.28 -3.06
C ALA A 121 8.94 9.37 -1.97
N GLY A 122 9.43 10.56 -2.29
CA GLY A 122 9.43 11.70 -1.37
C GLY A 122 8.01 12.15 -1.01
N ARG A 123 7.09 12.11 -1.95
CA ARG A 123 5.68 12.45 -1.72
C ARG A 123 4.99 11.44 -0.79
N LEU A 124 5.15 10.15 -1.05
CA LEU A 124 4.58 9.10 -0.19
C LEU A 124 5.20 9.12 1.22
N SER A 125 6.50 9.42 1.34
CA SER A 125 7.17 9.55 2.64
C SER A 125 6.54 10.66 3.50
N ARG A 126 6.28 11.84 2.92
CA ARG A 126 5.63 12.95 3.63
C ARG A 126 4.24 12.56 4.14
N LEU A 127 3.42 11.95 3.28
CA LEU A 127 2.07 11.52 3.64
C LEU A 127 2.05 10.44 4.72
N ARG A 128 3.07 9.57 4.76
CA ARG A 128 3.24 8.56 5.82
C ARG A 128 3.55 9.24 7.17
N ASP A 129 4.43 10.23 7.16
CA ASP A 129 4.98 10.88 8.36
C ASP A 129 4.01 11.87 9.02
N GLU A 130 3.00 12.35 8.29
CA GLU A 130 1.92 13.20 8.82
C GLU A 130 1.01 12.44 9.79
N GLN A 131 1.45 12.20 11.03
CA GLN A 131 0.62 11.64 12.10
C GLN A 131 -0.27 12.76 12.68
N ASP A 132 -1.60 12.58 12.63
CA ASP A 132 -2.56 13.38 13.41
C ASP A 132 -2.71 12.78 14.82
#